data_AF-A0AAV6M6N0-F1
#
_entry.id   AF-A0AAV6M6N0-F1
#
_cell.length_a   1.000
_cell.length_b   1.000
_cell.length_c   1.000
_cell.angle_alpha   90.00
_cell.angle_beta   90.00
_cell.angle_gamma   90.00
#
_symmetry.space_group_name_H-M   'P 1'
#
loop_
_entity.id
_entity.type
_entity.pdbx_description
1 polymer ?
#
loop_
_entity_poly.entity_id
_entity_poly.type
_entity_poly.pdbx_seq_one_letter_code
_entity_poly.pdbx_strand_id
1 'polypeptide(L)'
;MRLLTHNMLSSNIKGVVNGFPLRIEVEKVVEKQVDFNPDFLKNMFSKIEWKPLVDASRTMGYAELPEEAESSMLDSHDFLQRFHHALLELHLEEGALICPETGRRFPVNKEKKMAAGRVAHVTLQGPSVVKEILIGMGVALFAGSFWKMHQWNEQRKVRAFYDLLEKGEIGVVVDEE
;
A
#
# COMPACT_ATOMS: atom_id res chain seq x y z
N MET A 1 -10.29 -16.29 -2.73
CA MET A 1 -10.96 -15.43 -3.72
C MET A 1 -12.13 -16.20 -4.30
N ARG A 2 -13.33 -15.60 -4.36
CA ARG A 2 -14.52 -16.24 -4.94
C ARG A 2 -14.47 -16.20 -6.47
N LEU A 3 -15.10 -17.16 -7.13
CA LEU A 3 -15.23 -17.14 -8.60
C LEU A 3 -16.04 -15.95 -9.10
N LEU A 4 -17.01 -15.46 -8.31
CA LEU A 4 -17.69 -14.19 -8.61
C LEU A 4 -16.70 -13.04 -8.79
N THR A 5 -15.70 -12.95 -7.92
CA THR A 5 -14.68 -11.91 -8.01
C THR A 5 -13.82 -12.10 -9.26
N HIS A 6 -13.49 -13.34 -9.62
CA HIS A 6 -12.70 -13.64 -10.83
C HIS A 6 -13.41 -13.15 -12.09
N ASN A 7 -14.71 -13.41 -12.17
CA ASN A 7 -15.52 -13.02 -13.32
C ASN A 7 -15.66 -11.49 -13.48
N MET A 8 -15.46 -10.74 -12.41
CA MET A 8 -15.52 -9.27 -12.41
C MET A 8 -14.14 -8.60 -12.56
N LEU A 9 -13.04 -9.37 -12.59
CA LEU A 9 -11.68 -8.84 -12.67
C LEU A 9 -11.13 -8.93 -14.10
N SER A 10 -10.66 -7.80 -14.61
CA SER A 10 -9.94 -7.70 -15.88
C SER A 10 -8.54 -7.11 -15.68
N SER A 11 -7.62 -7.44 -16.58
CA SER A 11 -6.28 -6.84 -16.59
C SER A 11 -6.33 -5.39 -17.11
N ASN A 12 -5.94 -4.42 -16.29
CA ASN A 12 -5.83 -3.00 -16.67
C ASN A 12 -4.35 -2.55 -16.79
N ILE A 13 -3.52 -3.39 -17.42
CA ILE A 13 -2.12 -3.03 -17.69
C ILE A 13 -2.10 -2.11 -18.93
N LYS A 14 -1.27 -1.06 -18.90
CA LYS A 14 -1.13 -0.14 -20.03
C LYS A 14 -0.81 -0.90 -21.32
N GLY A 15 -1.63 -0.70 -22.35
CA GLY A 15 -1.47 -1.31 -23.67
C GLY A 15 -2.20 -2.64 -23.87
N VAL A 16 -2.94 -3.14 -22.87
CA VAL A 16 -3.80 -4.34 -23.00
C VAL A 16 -5.16 -3.95 -23.55
N VAL A 17 -5.60 -4.63 -24.61
CA VAL A 17 -6.92 -4.41 -25.22
C VAL A 17 -7.90 -5.48 -24.73
N ASN A 18 -7.49 -6.75 -24.66
CA ASN A 18 -8.30 -7.87 -24.15
C ASN A 18 -7.70 -8.45 -22.87
N GLY A 19 -8.02 -7.82 -21.75
CA GLY A 19 -7.53 -8.22 -20.42
C GLY A 19 -8.36 -9.28 -19.71
N PHE A 20 -9.38 -9.84 -20.35
CA PHE A 20 -10.37 -10.73 -19.75
C PHE A 20 -10.68 -11.92 -20.68
N PRO A 21 -10.84 -13.15 -20.16
CA PRO A 21 -10.70 -13.55 -18.75
C PRO A 21 -9.24 -13.81 -18.33
N LEU A 22 -8.97 -13.65 -17.03
CA LEU A 22 -7.67 -13.99 -16.45
C LEU A 22 -7.54 -15.51 -16.29
N ARG A 23 -6.43 -16.11 -16.68
CA ARG A 23 -6.20 -17.55 -16.47
C ARG A 23 -5.91 -17.83 -15.00
N ILE A 24 -6.56 -18.83 -14.41
CA ILE A 24 -6.34 -19.20 -13.02
C ILE A 24 -5.27 -20.29 -12.95
N GLU A 25 -4.25 -20.08 -12.12
CA GLU A 25 -3.38 -21.15 -11.63
C GLU A 25 -3.79 -21.45 -10.19
N VAL A 26 -4.15 -22.70 -9.93
CA VAL A 26 -4.65 -23.14 -8.64
C VAL A 26 -3.55 -23.85 -7.88
N GLU A 27 -3.28 -23.39 -6.66
CA GLU A 27 -2.38 -24.07 -5.71
C GLU A 27 -3.18 -24.67 -4.56
N LYS A 28 -4.15 -23.92 -4.02
CA LYS A 28 -5.01 -24.37 -2.93
C LYS A 28 -6.43 -23.83 -3.05
N VAL A 29 -7.41 -24.75 -3.03
CA VAL A 29 -8.84 -24.45 -3.03
C VAL A 29 -9.45 -24.85 -1.69
N VAL A 30 -10.37 -24.03 -1.19
CA VAL A 30 -11.16 -24.31 0.00
C VAL A 30 -12.62 -23.96 -0.28
N GLU A 31 -13.52 -24.82 0.14
CA GLU A 31 -14.95 -24.56 0.10
C GLU A 31 -15.39 -23.83 1.36
N LYS A 32 -16.18 -22.77 1.20
CA LYS A 32 -16.77 -22.03 2.32
C LYS A 32 -18.26 -21.91 2.11
N GLN A 33 -19.02 -22.43 3.05
CA GLN A 33 -20.48 -22.37 3.03
C GLN A 33 -20.96 -20.91 3.07
N VAL A 34 -21.95 -20.58 2.25
CA VAL A 34 -22.56 -19.24 2.16
C VAL A 34 -24.08 -19.39 2.07
N ASP A 35 -24.83 -18.44 2.63
CA ASP A 35 -26.30 -18.48 2.56
C ASP A 35 -26.81 -18.52 1.11
N PHE A 36 -27.77 -19.39 0.87
CA PHE A 36 -28.40 -19.54 -0.44
C PHE A 36 -29.47 -18.46 -0.64
N ASN A 37 -29.32 -17.65 -1.69
CA ASN A 37 -30.30 -16.63 -2.07
C ASN A 37 -30.59 -16.71 -3.59
N PRO A 38 -31.77 -17.23 -4.00
CA PRO A 38 -32.09 -17.42 -5.42
C PRO A 38 -32.27 -16.09 -6.17
N ASP A 39 -32.81 -15.05 -5.53
CA ASP A 39 -33.02 -13.75 -6.17
C ASP A 39 -31.70 -13.06 -6.51
N PHE A 40 -30.70 -13.24 -5.65
CA PHE A 40 -29.34 -12.76 -5.90
C PHE A 40 -28.73 -13.42 -7.14
N LEU A 41 -28.87 -14.75 -7.28
CA LEU A 41 -28.32 -15.51 -8.39
C LEU A 41 -28.96 -15.12 -9.72
N LYS A 42 -30.29 -14.96 -9.77
CA LYS A 42 -31.00 -14.49 -10.97
C LYS A 42 -30.53 -13.12 -11.42
N ASN A 43 -30.36 -12.19 -10.48
CA ASN A 43 -29.82 -10.87 -10.77
C ASN A 43 -28.37 -10.91 -11.24
N MET A 44 -27.55 -11.79 -10.65
CA MET A 44 -26.14 -11.88 -10.97
C MET A 44 -25.87 -12.58 -12.31
N PHE A 45 -26.73 -13.52 -12.72
CA PHE A 45 -26.61 -14.22 -14.00
C PHE A 45 -26.52 -13.26 -15.20
N SER A 46 -27.29 -12.17 -15.18
CA SER A 46 -27.25 -11.15 -16.23
C SER A 46 -25.95 -10.34 -16.30
N LYS A 47 -25.12 -10.37 -15.24
CA LYS A 47 -23.86 -9.61 -15.14
C LYS A 47 -22.61 -10.47 -15.29
N ILE A 48 -22.78 -11.78 -15.28
CA ILE A 48 -21.68 -12.75 -15.31
C ILE A 48 -21.45 -13.22 -16.74
N GLU A 49 -20.18 -13.33 -17.10
CA GLU A 49 -19.75 -14.01 -18.32
C GLU A 49 -19.68 -15.53 -18.06
N TRP A 50 -20.55 -16.30 -18.70
CA TRP A 50 -20.71 -17.74 -18.41
C TRP A 50 -19.48 -18.58 -18.76
N LYS A 51 -18.91 -18.39 -19.96
CA LYS A 51 -17.77 -19.20 -20.44
C LYS A 51 -16.54 -19.10 -19.50
N PRO A 52 -16.08 -17.90 -19.11
CA PRO A 52 -15.01 -17.75 -18.12
C PRO A 52 -15.31 -18.41 -16.77
N LEU A 53 -16.56 -18.40 -16.32
CA LEU A 53 -16.94 -19.03 -15.06
C LEU A 53 -16.80 -20.55 -15.13
N VAL A 54 -17.27 -21.16 -16.22
CA VAL A 54 -17.15 -22.61 -16.45
C VAL A 54 -15.68 -23.02 -16.54
N ASP A 55 -14.86 -22.26 -17.28
CA ASP A 55 -13.42 -22.54 -17.38
C ASP A 55 -12.71 -22.41 -16.03
N ALA A 56 -13.03 -21.36 -15.27
CA ALA A 56 -12.49 -21.14 -13.94
C ALA A 56 -12.90 -22.24 -12.95
N SER A 57 -14.17 -22.65 -13.00
CA SER A 57 -14.74 -23.75 -12.22
C SER A 57 -14.01 -25.07 -12.50
N ARG A 58 -13.85 -25.42 -13.79
CA ARG A 58 -13.13 -26.62 -14.22
C ARG A 58 -11.68 -26.62 -13.73
N THR A 59 -11.02 -25.46 -13.79
CA THR A 59 -9.65 -25.28 -13.31
C THR A 59 -9.53 -25.48 -11.81
N MET A 60 -10.56 -25.13 -11.05
CA MET A 60 -10.63 -25.36 -9.59
C MET A 60 -11.09 -26.77 -9.21
N GLY A 61 -11.36 -27.65 -10.18
CA GLY A 61 -11.77 -29.04 -9.94
C GLY A 61 -13.29 -29.26 -9.87
N TYR A 62 -14.11 -28.25 -10.18
CA TYR A 62 -15.57 -28.38 -10.20
C TYR A 62 -16.09 -28.40 -11.65
N ALA A 63 -16.62 -29.53 -12.10
CA ALA A 63 -17.05 -29.75 -13.49
C ALA A 63 -18.56 -29.98 -13.65
N GLU A 64 -19.37 -29.71 -12.62
CA GLU A 64 -20.82 -29.97 -12.66
C GLU A 64 -21.64 -28.88 -13.37
N LEU A 65 -20.98 -27.78 -13.80
CA LEU A 65 -21.62 -26.71 -14.54
C LEU A 65 -21.77 -27.07 -16.04
N PRO A 66 -22.94 -26.81 -16.64
CA PRO A 66 -23.15 -27.00 -18.07
C PRO A 66 -22.34 -26.00 -18.90
N GLU A 67 -21.95 -26.40 -20.12
CA GLU A 67 -21.13 -25.57 -21.03
C GLU A 67 -21.84 -24.29 -21.47
N GLU A 68 -23.16 -24.37 -21.63
CA GLU A 68 -24.02 -23.25 -21.98
C GLU A 68 -25.16 -23.17 -20.96
N ALA A 69 -25.49 -21.95 -20.55
CA ALA A 69 -26.63 -21.69 -19.69
C ALA A 69 -27.59 -20.72 -20.37
N GLU A 70 -28.87 -21.09 -20.35
CA GLU A 70 -29.96 -20.25 -20.81
C GLU A 70 -30.72 -19.66 -19.60
N SER A 71 -31.37 -18.51 -19.79
CA SER A 71 -32.19 -17.89 -18.75
C SER A 71 -33.33 -18.78 -18.27
N SER A 72 -33.80 -19.72 -19.10
CA SER A 72 -34.80 -20.74 -18.78
C SER A 72 -34.35 -21.71 -17.68
N MET A 73 -33.04 -21.93 -17.51
CA MET A 73 -32.50 -22.87 -16.52
C MET A 73 -32.51 -22.31 -15.09
N LEU A 74 -32.65 -20.98 -14.94
CA LEU A 74 -32.66 -20.28 -13.66
C LEU A 74 -33.90 -20.58 -12.80
N ASP A 75 -34.91 -21.27 -13.33
CA ASP A 75 -36.08 -21.68 -12.57
C ASP A 75 -35.89 -23.04 -11.88
N SER A 76 -34.88 -23.81 -12.28
CA SER A 76 -34.57 -25.08 -11.64
C SER A 76 -33.72 -24.89 -10.37
N HIS A 77 -34.19 -25.48 -9.27
CA HIS A 77 -33.51 -25.35 -7.98
C HIS A 77 -32.13 -26.01 -7.99
N ASP A 78 -32.02 -27.19 -8.60
CA ASP A 78 -30.76 -27.93 -8.75
C ASP A 78 -29.68 -27.11 -9.47
N PHE A 79 -30.05 -26.41 -10.55
CA PHE A 79 -29.11 -25.54 -11.27
C PHE A 79 -28.68 -24.36 -10.42
N LEU A 80 -29.62 -23.68 -9.76
CA LEU A 80 -29.30 -22.56 -8.88
C LEU A 80 -28.36 -22.98 -7.73
N GLN A 81 -28.53 -24.19 -7.20
CA GLN A 81 -27.67 -24.72 -6.14
C GLN A 81 -26.25 -24.98 -6.63
N ARG A 82 -26.07 -25.61 -7.80
CA ARG A 82 -24.74 -25.81 -8.42
C ARG A 82 -24.09 -24.49 -8.79
N PHE A 83 -24.88 -23.55 -9.31
CA PHE A 83 -24.42 -22.21 -9.66
C PHE A 83 -23.98 -21.42 -8.41
N HIS A 84 -24.74 -21.50 -7.31
CA HIS A 84 -24.38 -20.91 -6.03
C HIS A 84 -23.07 -21.50 -5.48
N HIS A 85 -22.95 -22.83 -5.47
CA HIS A 85 -21.75 -23.53 -5.01
C HIS A 85 -20.51 -23.06 -5.78
N ALA A 86 -20.57 -23.09 -7.12
CA ALA A 86 -19.47 -22.64 -7.96
C ALA A 86 -19.13 -21.16 -7.73
N LEU A 87 -20.14 -20.30 -7.67
CA LEU A 87 -19.93 -18.85 -7.68
C LEU A 87 -19.45 -18.29 -6.33
N LEU A 88 -20.02 -18.80 -5.23
CA LEU A 88 -19.87 -18.23 -3.89
C LEU A 88 -19.11 -19.12 -2.92
N GLU A 89 -19.21 -20.44 -3.06
CA GLU A 89 -18.63 -21.37 -2.09
C GLU A 89 -17.19 -21.76 -2.44
N LEU A 90 -16.87 -21.91 -3.73
CA LEU A 90 -15.50 -22.14 -4.19
C LEU A 90 -14.60 -20.93 -3.92
N HIS A 91 -13.62 -21.10 -3.02
CA HIS A 91 -12.61 -20.10 -2.72
C HIS A 91 -11.21 -20.58 -3.08
N LEU A 92 -10.53 -19.82 -3.95
CA LEU A 92 -9.10 -19.96 -4.18
C LEU A 92 -8.32 -19.32 -3.01
N GLU A 93 -7.68 -20.11 -2.15
CA GLU A 93 -6.85 -19.59 -1.05
C GLU A 93 -5.47 -19.17 -1.54
N GLU A 94 -4.83 -20.03 -2.33
CA GLU A 94 -3.48 -19.82 -2.86
C GLU A 94 -3.45 -20.16 -4.36
N GLY A 95 -2.80 -19.31 -5.14
CA GLY A 95 -2.70 -19.46 -6.59
C GLY A 95 -2.24 -18.18 -7.27
N ALA A 96 -2.50 -18.07 -8.57
CA ALA A 96 -2.24 -16.84 -9.31
C ALA A 96 -3.24 -16.63 -10.46
N LEU A 97 -3.43 -15.37 -10.85
CA LEU A 97 -4.15 -14.99 -12.05
C LEU A 97 -3.16 -14.51 -13.11
N ILE A 98 -3.24 -15.03 -14.32
CA ILE A 98 -2.33 -14.68 -15.42
C ILE A 98 -3.11 -13.91 -16.47
N CYS A 99 -2.59 -12.73 -16.84
CA CYS A 99 -3.12 -11.95 -17.96
C CYS A 99 -2.81 -12.65 -19.29
N PRO A 100 -3.79 -12.88 -20.17
CA PRO A 100 -3.59 -13.61 -21.43
C PRO A 100 -2.67 -12.87 -22.41
N GLU A 101 -2.70 -11.54 -22.45
CA GLU A 101 -1.88 -10.76 -23.40
C GLU A 101 -0.47 -10.50 -22.88
N THR A 102 -0.33 -10.11 -21.61
CA THR A 102 0.99 -9.70 -21.05
C THR A 102 1.74 -10.81 -20.36
N GLY A 103 1.09 -11.92 -20.04
CA GLY A 103 1.65 -12.98 -19.19
C GLY A 103 1.89 -12.54 -17.74
N ARG A 104 1.46 -11.34 -17.33
CA ARG A 104 1.68 -10.85 -15.97
C ARG A 104 0.92 -11.71 -14.98
N ARG A 105 1.66 -12.22 -13.98
CA ARG A 105 1.16 -13.05 -12.90
C ARG A 105 0.76 -12.19 -11.70
N PHE A 106 -0.49 -12.33 -11.26
CA PHE A 106 -1.07 -11.69 -10.08
C PHE A 106 -1.27 -12.76 -9.00
N PRO A 107 -0.40 -12.82 -7.97
CA PRO A 107 -0.50 -13.86 -6.95
C PRO A 107 -1.73 -13.64 -6.06
N VAL A 108 -2.47 -14.72 -5.81
CA VAL A 108 -3.56 -14.79 -4.83
C VAL A 108 -3.04 -15.59 -3.66
N ASN A 109 -2.94 -14.99 -2.48
CA ASN A 109 -2.46 -15.69 -1.30
C ASN A 109 -3.22 -15.17 -0.07
N LYS A 110 -3.79 -16.09 0.73
CA LYS A 110 -4.62 -15.82 1.91
C LYS A 110 -3.96 -14.86 2.90
N GLU A 111 -2.64 -14.91 3.03
CA GLU A 111 -1.88 -14.11 4.00
C GLU A 111 -1.35 -12.79 3.44
N LYS A 112 -1.42 -12.59 2.13
CA LYS A 112 -1.14 -11.28 1.55
C LYS A 112 -2.42 -10.46 1.65
N LYS A 113 -2.55 -9.71 2.75
CA LYS A 113 -3.14 -8.35 2.70
C LYS A 113 -2.77 -7.80 1.33
N MET A 114 -3.74 -7.53 0.48
CA MET A 114 -3.55 -6.97 -0.85
C MET A 114 -2.36 -6.03 -0.75
N ALA A 115 -1.21 -6.49 -1.23
CA ALA A 115 -0.10 -5.61 -1.49
C ALA A 115 -0.56 -4.91 -2.77
N ALA A 116 -1.54 -3.99 -2.60
CA ALA A 116 -1.51 -2.70 -3.24
C ALA A 116 -0.03 -2.38 -3.35
N GLY A 117 0.45 -2.35 -4.59
CA GLY A 117 1.86 -2.54 -4.86
C GLY A 117 2.71 -1.67 -3.94
N ARG A 118 4.00 -1.95 -3.91
CA ARG A 118 4.97 -0.90 -3.65
C ARG A 118 4.86 0.19 -4.75
N VAL A 119 3.72 0.85 -4.92
CA VAL A 119 3.72 2.29 -4.88
C VAL A 119 4.29 2.56 -3.50
N ALA A 120 5.58 2.89 -3.45
CA ALA A 120 6.07 3.64 -2.33
C ALA A 120 5.08 4.79 -2.23
N HIS A 121 4.16 4.73 -1.25
CA HIS A 121 3.65 5.97 -0.75
C HIS A 121 4.94 6.68 -0.37
N VAL A 122 5.30 7.68 -1.15
CA VAL A 122 6.15 8.71 -0.63
C VAL A 122 5.29 9.23 0.49
N THR A 123 5.52 8.72 1.70
CA THR A 123 5.23 9.45 2.92
C THR A 123 5.93 10.77 2.68
N LEU A 124 5.22 11.74 2.10
CA LEU A 124 5.48 13.12 2.42
C LEU A 124 5.19 13.17 3.91
N GLN A 125 6.22 12.85 4.72
CA GLN A 125 6.17 13.12 6.14
C GLN A 125 5.91 14.62 6.20
N GLY A 126 4.67 14.98 6.53
CA GLY A 126 4.30 16.37 6.76
C GLY A 126 5.28 16.98 7.77
N PRO A 127 5.44 18.31 7.76
CA PRO A 127 6.40 19.01 8.60
C PRO A 127 6.27 18.52 10.05
N SER A 128 7.25 17.76 10.51
CA SER A 128 7.20 17.22 11.85
C SER A 128 7.67 18.30 12.79
N VAL A 129 6.72 18.90 13.51
CA VAL A 129 6.94 19.91 14.53
C VAL A 129 8.06 19.48 15.50
N VAL A 130 8.18 18.18 15.80
CA VAL A 130 9.27 17.64 16.63
C VAL A 130 10.66 17.85 16.01
N LYS A 131 10.84 17.61 14.70
CA LYS A 131 12.13 17.86 14.03
C LYS A 131 12.46 19.34 14.00
N GLU A 132 11.47 20.20 13.76
CA GLU A 132 11.67 21.66 13.75
C GLU A 132 12.06 22.19 15.14
N ILE A 133 11.42 21.70 16.20
CA ILE A 133 11.80 22.04 17.59
C ILE A 133 13.23 21.59 17.89
N LEU A 134 13.61 20.37 17.51
CA LEU A 134 14.98 19.86 17.75
C LEU A 134 16.05 20.69 17.02
N ILE A 135 15.80 21.06 15.77
CA ILE A 135 16.70 21.93 15.00
C ILE A 135 16.79 23.32 15.65
N GLY A 136 15.65 23.89 16.04
CA GLY A 136 15.60 25.18 16.72
C GLY A 136 16.38 25.20 18.05
N MET A 137 16.20 24.17 18.88
CA MET A 137 16.96 24.01 20.13
C MET A 137 18.46 23.87 19.87
N GLY A 138 18.86 23.10 18.85
CA GLY A 138 20.26 22.96 18.46
C GLY A 138 20.89 24.31 18.09
N VAL A 139 20.27 25.05 17.17
CA VAL A 139 20.79 26.35 16.71
C VAL A 139 20.88 27.36 17.86
N ALA A 140 19.88 27.41 18.74
CA ALA A 140 19.88 28.30 19.89
C ALA A 140 21.02 28.01 20.87
N LEU A 141 21.29 26.73 21.17
CA LEU A 141 22.39 26.34 22.04
C LEU A 141 23.75 26.66 21.41
N PHE A 142 23.95 26.37 20.12
CA PHE A 142 25.19 26.70 19.41
C PHE A 142 25.49 28.19 19.40
N ALA A 143 24.51 29.02 19.01
CA ALA A 143 24.67 30.47 19.00
C ALA A 143 24.91 31.03 20.42
N GLY A 144 24.19 30.52 21.42
CA GLY A 144 24.36 30.90 22.82
C GLY A 144 25.75 30.55 23.36
N SER A 145 26.27 29.36 23.07
CA SER A 145 27.61 28.94 23.45
C SER A 145 28.69 29.79 22.79
N PHE A 146 28.55 30.09 21.49
CA PHE A 146 29.51 30.92 20.77
C PHE A 146 29.52 32.36 21.29
N TRP A 147 28.34 32.94 21.53
CA TRP A 147 28.21 34.27 22.14
C TRP A 147 28.85 34.31 23.54
N LYS A 148 28.58 33.31 24.39
CA LYS A 148 29.15 33.21 25.74
C LYS A 148 30.67 33.09 25.68
N MET A 149 31.20 32.33 24.73
CA MET A 149 32.64 32.19 24.50
C MET A 149 33.26 33.53 24.08
N HIS A 150 32.65 34.24 23.12
CA HIS A 150 33.11 35.54 22.66
C HIS A 150 33.08 36.59 23.79
N GLN A 151 31.96 36.67 24.51
CA GLN A 151 31.81 37.59 25.63
C GLN A 151 32.83 37.30 26.74
N TRP A 152 33.12 36.02 27.03
CA TRP A 152 34.16 35.67 27.99
C TRP A 152 35.55 36.07 27.50
N ASN A 153 35.83 35.94 26.21
CA ASN A 153 37.10 36.36 25.64
C ASN A 153 37.31 37.87 25.78
N GLU A 154 36.29 38.68 25.48
CA GLU A 154 36.36 40.14 25.65
C GLU A 154 36.54 40.54 27.12
N GLN A 155 35.85 39.87 28.05
CA GLN A 155 36.05 40.10 29.49
C GLN A 155 37.48 39.79 29.95
N ARG A 156 38.14 38.77 29.37
CA ARG A 156 39.55 38.48 29.67
C ARG A 156 40.48 39.58 29.14
N LYS A 157 40.23 40.10 27.95
CA LYS A 157 41.03 41.20 27.38
C LYS A 157 40.91 42.46 28.23
N VAL A 158 39.69 42.81 28.65
CA VAL A 158 39.45 43.96 29.52
C VAL A 158 40.16 43.79 30.87
N ARG A 159 40.06 42.62 31.49
CA ARG A 159 40.77 42.34 32.75
C ARG A 159 42.28 42.43 32.57
N ALA A 160 42.83 41.80 31.53
CA ALA A 160 44.26 41.87 31.24
C ALA A 160 44.74 43.32 30.99
N PHE A 161 43.94 44.14 30.32
CA PHE A 161 44.24 45.56 30.11
C PHE A 161 44.29 46.33 31.43
N TYR A 162 43.32 46.14 32.33
CA TYR A 162 43.34 46.78 33.65
C TYR A 162 44.48 46.25 34.53
N ASP A 163 44.81 44.96 34.47
CA ASP A 163 45.96 44.40 35.19
C ASP A 163 47.29 45.03 34.72
N LEU A 164 47.42 45.35 33.43
CA LEU A 164 48.60 46.03 32.87
C LEU A 164 48.63 47.52 33.23
N LEU A 165 47.47 48.17 33.34
CA LEU A 165 47.35 49.53 33.88
C LEU A 165 47.79 49.60 35.34
N GLU A 166 47.33 48.67 36.19
CA GLU A 166 47.70 48.64 37.61
C GLU A 166 49.21 48.39 37.83
N LYS A 167 49.85 47.61 36.95
CA LYS A 167 51.30 47.37 36.98
C LYS A 167 52.12 48.54 36.44
N GLY A 168 51.49 49.55 35.84
CA GLY A 168 52.17 50.72 35.27
C GLY A 168 52.91 50.44 33.95
N GLU A 169 52.60 49.33 33.27
CA GLU A 169 53.22 48.96 31.98
C GLU A 169 52.59 49.70 30.79
N ILE A 170 51.36 50.22 30.95
CA ILE A 170 50.60 50.96 29.92
C ILE A 170 50.03 52.23 30.56
N GLY A 171 50.05 53.37 29.86
CA GLY A 171 49.49 54.65 30.30
C GLY A 171 48.31 55.10 29.42
N VAL A 172 47.28 55.70 30.03
CA VAL A 172 46.08 56.20 29.33
C VAL A 172 46.26 57.64 28.83
N VAL A 173 47.29 58.34 29.31
CA VAL A 173 47.60 59.72 28.93
C VAL A 173 48.74 59.68 27.91
N VAL A 174 48.51 60.25 26.73
CA VAL A 174 49.60 60.57 25.80
C VAL A 174 50.33 61.75 26.43
N ASP A 175 51.61 61.59 26.75
CA ASP A 175 52.43 62.72 27.16
C ASP A 175 52.46 63.72 25.99
N GLU A 176 51.78 64.85 26.15
CA GLU A 176 51.86 65.98 25.22
C GLU A 176 53.23 66.65 25.45
N GLU A 177 54.15 66.48 24.50
CA GLU A 177 55.36 67.32 24.36
C GLU A 177 55.02 68.71 23.79
#